data_AF-A0A564Q7Y9-F1
#
_entry.id   AF-A0A564Q7Y9-F1
#
_cell.length_a   1.000
_cell.length_b   1.000
_cell.length_c   1.000
_cell.angle_alpha   90.00
_cell.angle_beta   90.00
_cell.angle_gamma   90.00
#
_symmetry.space_group_name_H-M   'P 1'
#
loop_
_entity.id
_entity.type
_entity.pdbx_description
1 polymer ?
#
loop_
_entity_poly.entity_id
_entity_poly.type
_entity_poly.pdbx_seq_one_letter_code
_entity_poly.pdbx_strand_id
1 'polypeptide(L)'
;MEEIKKTYKCKYCGETFDTPLELARHVRTKHKRAKAKEKIDAKRAAPTEEITKAIEAIGILKGLQQVSPHLNEGEKKMLADISKRMETLVMYIQRGK
;
A
#
# COMPACT_ATOMS: atom_id res chain seq x y z
N MET A 1 12.72 43.10 1.69
CA MET A 1 12.47 41.82 1.00
C MET A 1 12.79 40.75 2.01
N GLU A 2 11.78 40.09 2.59
CA GLU A 2 12.02 39.02 3.57
C GLU A 2 12.48 37.76 2.82
N GLU A 3 13.76 37.46 2.93
CA GLU A 3 14.33 36.21 2.45
C GLU A 3 13.75 35.08 3.31
N ILE A 4 12.72 34.39 2.80
CA ILE A 4 12.24 33.13 3.37
C ILE A 4 13.36 32.12 3.19
N LYS A 5 14.31 32.07 4.15
CA LYS A 5 15.29 30.99 4.25
C LYS A 5 14.51 29.71 4.49
N LYS A 6 14.31 28.92 3.43
CA LYS A 6 13.72 27.59 3.52
C LYS A 6 14.69 26.72 4.30
N THR A 7 14.44 26.57 5.59
CA THR A 7 15.16 25.62 6.41
C THR A 7 14.66 24.21 6.09
N TYR A 8 15.59 23.29 5.89
CA TYR A 8 15.34 21.91 5.52
C TYR A 8 15.55 21.01 6.74
N LYS A 9 14.47 20.48 7.30
CA LYS A 9 14.50 19.62 8.49
C LYS A 9 14.62 18.14 8.13
N CYS A 10 15.51 17.42 8.81
CA CYS A 10 15.63 15.97 8.69
C CYS A 10 14.44 15.28 9.36
N LYS A 11 13.75 14.41 8.61
CA LYS A 11 12.62 13.61 9.11
C LYS A 11 13.01 12.60 10.19
N TYR A 12 14.27 12.17 10.25
CA TYR A 12 14.70 11.07 11.13
C TYR A 12 15.30 11.53 12.47
N CYS A 13 16.01 12.66 12.49
CA CYS A 13 16.62 13.22 13.71
C CYS A 13 16.14 14.63 14.06
N GLY A 14 15.43 15.32 13.16
CA GLY A 14 14.93 16.67 13.39
C GLY A 14 15.96 17.79 13.22
N GLU A 15 17.20 17.49 12.83
CA GLU A 15 18.22 18.50 12.53
C GLU A 15 17.78 19.42 11.38
N THR A 16 18.06 20.72 11.49
CA THR A 16 17.71 21.72 10.49
C THR A 16 18.95 22.16 9.72
N PHE A 17 18.81 22.22 8.40
CA PHE A 17 19.87 22.59 7.48
C PHE A 17 19.42 23.78 6.65
N ASP A 18 20.32 24.72 6.35
CA ASP A 18 20.00 25.90 5.55
C ASP A 18 19.88 25.57 4.05
N THR A 19 20.45 24.43 3.63
CA THR A 19 20.43 23.98 2.23
C THR A 19 19.96 22.53 2.08
N PRO A 20 19.34 22.18 0.93
CA PRO A 20 18.88 20.82 0.69
C PRO A 20 20.04 19.84 0.48
N LEU A 21 21.20 20.32 0.01
CA LEU A 21 22.39 19.49 -0.21
C LEU A 21 22.96 18.97 1.12
N GLU A 22 23.03 19.83 2.12
CA GLU A 22 23.47 19.50 3.49
C GLU A 22 22.56 18.42 4.10
N LEU A 23 21.24 18.60 3.98
CA LEU A 23 20.28 17.61 4.45
C LEU A 23 20.44 16.26 3.72
N ALA A 24 20.60 16.27 2.39
CA ALA A 24 20.77 15.05 1.61
C ALA A 24 22.04 14.28 2.01
N ARG A 25 23.15 14.99 2.23
CA ARG A 25 24.41 14.42 2.72
C ARG A 25 24.24 13.83 4.12
N HIS A 26 23.63 14.58 5.02
CA HIS A 26 23.33 14.13 6.38
C HIS A 26 22.50 12.84 6.40
N VAL A 27 21.41 12.78 5.62
CA VAL A 27 20.56 11.58 5.53
C VAL A 27 21.32 10.38 4.96
N ARG A 28 22.21 10.59 3.97
CA ARG A 28 23.01 9.49 3.39
C ARG A 28 24.04 8.93 4.36
N THR A 29 24.69 9.77 5.16
CA THR A 29 25.77 9.34 6.07
C THR A 29 25.23 8.85 7.41
N LYS A 30 24.27 9.56 8.01
CA LYS A 30 23.72 9.25 9.34
C LYS A 30 22.51 8.33 9.30
N HIS A 31 21.71 8.37 8.23
CA HIS A 31 20.44 7.64 8.10
C HIS A 31 20.42 6.60 6.98
N LYS A 32 21.60 6.05 6.61
CA LYS A 32 21.75 5.02 5.57
C LYS A 32 20.82 3.81 5.78
N ARG A 33 20.63 3.38 7.04
CA ARG A 33 19.72 2.26 7.41
C ARG A 33 18.23 2.66 7.38
N ALA A 34 17.90 3.91 7.70
CA ALA A 34 16.51 4.39 7.68
C ALA A 34 15.96 4.52 6.24
N LYS A 35 16.83 4.84 5.26
CA LYS A 35 16.47 4.86 3.83
C LYS A 35 16.13 3.49 3.24
N ALA A 36 16.75 2.42 3.74
CA ALA A 36 16.40 1.05 3.33
C ALA A 36 14.99 0.68 3.81
N LYS A 37 14.63 1.09 5.03
CA LYS A 37 13.29 0.88 5.59
C LYS A 37 12.23 1.64 4.79
N GLU A 38 12.46 2.94 4.48
CA GLU A 38 11.53 3.76 3.68
C GLU A 38 11.26 3.19 2.27
N LYS A 39 12.25 2.58 1.61
CA LYS A 39 12.03 1.89 0.32
C LYS A 39 11.23 0.60 0.45
N ILE A 40 11.35 -0.10 1.57
CA ILE A 40 10.56 -1.31 1.87
C ILE A 40 9.12 -0.91 2.21
N ASP A 41 8.94 0.12 3.05
CA ASP A 41 7.63 0.66 3.41
C ASP A 41 6.89 1.26 2.20
N ALA A 42 7.60 1.94 1.28
CA ALA A 42 7.02 2.44 0.02
C ALA A 42 6.55 1.30 -0.91
N LYS A 43 7.25 0.15 -0.93
CA LYS A 43 6.79 -1.06 -1.63
C LYS A 43 5.59 -1.73 -0.95
N ARG A 44 5.43 -1.54 0.37
CA ARG A 44 4.35 -2.13 1.19
C ARG A 44 3.09 -1.25 1.26
N ALA A 45 3.18 0.03 0.86
CA ALA A 45 2.05 0.95 0.76
C ALA A 45 1.32 0.90 -0.61
N ALA A 46 1.96 0.45 -1.68
CA ALA A 46 1.31 0.18 -2.97
C ALA A 46 0.24 -0.94 -2.93
N PRO A 47 0.43 -2.08 -2.23
CA PRO A 47 -0.55 -3.18 -2.26
C PRO A 47 -1.90 -2.82 -1.64
N THR A 48 -2.02 -1.77 -0.82
CA THR A 48 -3.31 -1.41 -0.20
C THR A 48 -4.36 -0.92 -1.19
N GLU A 49 -3.98 -0.16 -2.23
CA GLU A 49 -4.95 0.28 -3.25
C GLU A 49 -5.39 -0.86 -4.16
N GLU A 50 -4.46 -1.76 -4.53
CA GLU A 50 -4.76 -2.93 -5.36
C GLU A 50 -5.66 -3.92 -4.61
N ILE A 51 -5.47 -4.07 -3.29
CA ILE A 51 -6.33 -4.91 -2.44
C ILE A 51 -7.73 -4.30 -2.29
N THR A 52 -7.86 -2.99 -2.12
CA THR A 52 -9.18 -2.34 -2.05
C THR A 52 -9.96 -2.51 -3.35
N LYS A 53 -9.31 -2.28 -4.50
CA LYS A 53 -9.91 -2.52 -5.82
C LYS A 53 -10.30 -3.99 -6.02
N ALA A 54 -9.50 -4.93 -5.50
CA ALA A 54 -9.82 -6.34 -5.54
C ALA A 54 -11.04 -6.70 -4.67
N ILE A 55 -11.19 -6.10 -3.48
CA ILE A 55 -12.37 -6.28 -2.60
C ILE A 55 -13.64 -5.76 -3.28
N GLU A 56 -13.57 -4.59 -3.92
CA GLU A 56 -14.69 -4.00 -4.68
C GLU A 56 -15.08 -4.91 -5.86
N ALA A 57 -14.11 -5.43 -6.61
CA ALA A 57 -14.36 -6.38 -7.69
C ALA A 57 -15.00 -7.69 -7.20
N ILE A 58 -14.58 -8.22 -6.04
CA ILE A 58 -15.21 -9.40 -5.42
C ILE A 58 -16.67 -9.11 -5.04
N GLY A 59 -16.98 -7.92 -4.53
CA GLY A 59 -18.34 -7.51 -4.18
C GLY A 59 -19.27 -7.52 -5.39
N ILE A 60 -18.80 -7.00 -6.53
CA ILE A 60 -19.54 -7.01 -7.80
C ILE A 60 -19.76 -8.47 -8.27
N LEU A 61 -18.73 -9.31 -8.21
CA LEU A 61 -18.84 -10.73 -8.60
C LEU A 61 -19.82 -11.52 -7.71
N LYS A 62 -19.78 -11.32 -6.39
CA LYS A 62 -20.75 -11.93 -5.45
C LYS A 62 -22.18 -11.45 -5.73
N GLY A 63 -22.37 -10.17 -6.06
CA GLY A 63 -23.65 -9.61 -6.49
C GLY A 63 -24.16 -10.33 -7.74
N LEU A 64 -23.35 -10.41 -8.79
CA LEU A 64 -23.74 -11.09 -10.04
C LEU A 64 -24.08 -12.58 -9.83
N GLN A 65 -23.40 -13.28 -8.91
CA GLN A 65 -23.71 -14.66 -8.54
C GLN A 65 -25.11 -14.80 -7.89
N GLN A 66 -25.60 -13.77 -7.20
CA GLN A 66 -26.92 -13.77 -6.53
C GLN A 66 -28.07 -13.31 -7.43
N VAL A 67 -27.83 -12.42 -8.41
CA VAL A 67 -28.90 -11.85 -9.26
C VAL A 67 -29.07 -12.56 -10.61
N SER A 68 -28.11 -13.40 -11.05
CA SER A 68 -28.21 -14.11 -12.34
C SER A 68 -28.82 -15.51 -12.21
N PRO A 69 -30.12 -15.70 -12.54
CA PRO A 69 -30.76 -17.02 -12.58
C PRO A 69 -30.24 -17.96 -13.69
N HIS A 70 -29.33 -17.49 -14.55
CA HIS A 70 -28.76 -18.25 -15.68
C HIS A 70 -27.48 -19.04 -15.37
N LEU A 71 -26.92 -18.93 -14.16
CA LEU A 71 -25.72 -19.69 -13.78
C LEU A 71 -26.08 -21.13 -13.38
N ASN A 72 -25.44 -22.10 -14.04
CA ASN A 72 -25.57 -23.52 -13.73
C ASN A 72 -24.82 -23.85 -12.42
N GLU A 73 -25.14 -24.98 -11.80
CA GLU A 73 -24.62 -25.39 -10.49
C GLU A 73 -23.08 -25.50 -10.47
N GLY A 74 -22.49 -25.95 -11.58
CA GLY A 74 -21.03 -26.03 -11.75
C GLY A 74 -20.35 -24.65 -11.75
N GLU A 75 -20.97 -23.66 -12.38
CA GLU A 75 -20.43 -22.29 -12.46
C GLU A 75 -20.55 -21.57 -11.11
N LYS A 76 -21.67 -21.78 -10.40
CA LYS A 76 -21.84 -21.30 -9.02
C LYS A 76 -20.79 -21.88 -8.07
N LYS A 77 -20.47 -23.16 -8.22
CA LYS A 77 -19.43 -23.83 -7.42
C LYS A 77 -18.03 -23.29 -7.71
N MET A 78 -17.70 -23.02 -8.97
CA MET A 78 -16.42 -22.39 -9.33
C MET A 78 -16.30 -20.98 -8.76
N LEU A 79 -17.35 -20.16 -8.88
CA LEU A 79 -17.34 -18.78 -8.35
C LEU A 79 -17.20 -18.76 -6.82
N ALA A 80 -17.86 -19.69 -6.12
CA ALA A 80 -17.72 -19.83 -4.67
C ALA A 80 -16.29 -20.22 -4.25
N ASP A 81 -15.62 -21.11 -4.98
CA ASP A 81 -14.23 -21.50 -4.72
C ASP A 81 -13.25 -20.33 -4.94
N ILE A 82 -13.43 -19.60 -6.05
CA ILE A 82 -12.63 -18.42 -6.40
C ILE A 82 -12.80 -17.35 -5.32
N SER A 83 -14.04 -17.06 -4.89
CA SER A 83 -14.31 -16.11 -3.81
C SER A 83 -13.59 -16.50 -2.52
N LYS A 84 -13.69 -17.77 -2.10
CA LYS A 84 -13.08 -18.25 -0.85
C LYS A 84 -11.56 -18.16 -0.87
N ARG A 85 -10.94 -18.43 -2.02
CA ARG A 85 -9.49 -18.25 -2.22
C ARG A 85 -9.08 -16.79 -2.13
N MET A 86 -9.83 -15.89 -2.75
CA MET A 86 -9.57 -14.46 -2.66
C MET A 86 -9.72 -13.93 -1.23
N GLU A 87 -10.77 -14.35 -0.50
CA GLU A 87 -10.97 -14.00 0.93
C GLU A 87 -9.81 -14.48 1.80
N THR A 88 -9.31 -15.68 1.55
CA THR A 88 -8.15 -16.24 2.25
C THR A 88 -6.88 -15.40 2.00
N LEU A 89 -6.61 -15.05 0.74
CA LEU A 89 -5.47 -14.21 0.38
C LEU A 89 -5.55 -12.82 1.03
N VAL A 90 -6.73 -12.20 1.02
CA VAL A 90 -6.97 -10.91 1.69
C VAL A 90 -6.70 -11.02 3.20
N MET A 91 -7.18 -12.08 3.86
CA MET A 91 -6.94 -12.32 5.28
C MET A 91 -5.43 -12.44 5.61
N TYR A 92 -4.67 -13.20 4.82
CA TYR A 92 -3.22 -13.34 5.03
C TYR A 92 -2.48 -12.02 4.87
N ILE A 93 -2.88 -11.19 3.91
CA ILE A 93 -2.24 -9.89 3.68
C ILE A 93 -2.58 -8.89 4.81
N GLN A 94 -3.81 -8.92 5.33
CA GLN A 94 -4.20 -8.08 6.47
C GLN A 94 -3.50 -8.47 7.77
N ARG A 95 -3.23 -9.76 7.98
CA ARG A 95 -2.60 -10.29 9.20
C ARG A 95 -1.07 -10.10 9.25
N GLY A 96 -0.45 -9.71 8.13
CA GLY A 96 0.98 -9.39 8.01
C GLY A 96 1.33 -7.92 8.21
N LYS A 97 0.38 -7.08 8.63
CA LYS A 97 0.57 -5.67 9.00
C LYS A 97 0.85 -5.51 10.50
#